data_AF-A0AAD7TDG5-F1
#
_entry.id   AF-A0AAD7TDG5-F1
#
_cell.length_a   1.000
_cell.length_b   1.000
_cell.length_c   1.000
_cell.angle_alpha   90.00
_cell.angle_beta   90.00
_cell.angle_gamma   90.00
#
_symmetry.space_group_name_H-M   'P 1'
#
loop_
_entity.id
_entity.type
_entity.pdbx_description
1 polymer ?
#
loop_
_entity_poly.entity_id
_entity_poly.type
_entity_poly.pdbx_seq_one_letter_code
_entity_poly.pdbx_strand_id
1 'polypeptide(L)'
;MQEAIQQAINSGEILRISDPKTLATLLTTGVQGALNDPRLTISYEPNAVPVKSPGRLRLSPERLMKTVKNSVKFELLENNVGYLRMDRVMGKEGAEKLAHFSSRTSGTEFFQLQH
;
A
#
# COMPACT_ATOMS: atom_id res chain seq x y z
N MET A 1 17.23 7.02 -20.44
CA MET A 1 16.79 5.64 -20.14
C MET A 1 17.11 4.69 -21.29
N GLN A 2 16.59 4.91 -22.50
CA GLN A 2 16.87 4.09 -23.69
C GLN A 2 18.38 3.85 -23.91
N GLU A 3 19.19 4.89 -23.78
CA GLU A 3 20.64 4.85 -24.05
C GLU A 3 21.42 4.00 -23.05
N ALA A 4 21.09 4.06 -21.75
CA ALA A 4 21.72 3.24 -20.71
C ALA A 4 21.37 1.75 -20.88
N ILE A 5 20.13 1.46 -21.28
CA ILE A 5 19.68 0.10 -21.60
C ILE A 5 20.43 -0.41 -22.85
N GLN A 6 20.56 0.42 -23.88
CA GLN A 6 21.24 0.05 -25.12
C GLN A 6 22.75 -0.17 -24.92
N GLN A 7 23.41 0.64 -24.10
CA GLN A 7 24.82 0.44 -23.74
C GLN A 7 25.04 -0.87 -22.98
N ALA A 8 24.16 -1.20 -22.04
CA ALA A 8 24.25 -2.45 -21.28
C ALA A 8 24.09 -3.68 -22.21
N ILE A 9 23.16 -3.62 -23.18
CA ILE A 9 22.99 -4.66 -24.21
C ILE A 9 24.24 -4.76 -25.10
N ASN A 10 24.76 -3.63 -25.56
CA ASN A 10 25.90 -3.58 -26.49
C ASN A 10 27.23 -4.00 -25.83
N SER A 11 27.35 -3.88 -24.50
CA SER A 11 28.54 -4.32 -23.75
C SER A 11 28.76 -5.83 -23.79
N GLY A 12 27.71 -6.61 -24.05
CA GLY A 12 27.75 -8.08 -24.07
C GLY A 12 27.97 -8.74 -22.70
N GLU A 13 28.23 -7.98 -21.63
CA GLU A 13 28.42 -8.52 -20.28
C GLU A 13 27.17 -9.25 -19.78
N ILE A 14 25.99 -8.69 -20.09
CA ILE A 14 24.69 -9.28 -19.77
C ILE A 14 24.52 -10.65 -20.45
N LEU A 15 25.02 -10.80 -21.68
CA LEU A 15 24.84 -12.01 -22.49
C LEU A 15 25.68 -13.20 -21.98
N ARG A 16 26.66 -12.97 -21.10
CA ARG A 16 27.54 -14.01 -20.55
C ARG A 16 27.00 -14.62 -19.25
N ILE A 17 25.88 -14.12 -18.75
CA ILE A 17 25.32 -14.53 -17.46
C ILE A 17 24.33 -15.67 -17.69
N SER A 18 24.66 -16.85 -17.16
CA SER A 18 23.79 -18.03 -17.25
C SER A 18 22.85 -18.16 -16.05
N ASP A 19 23.22 -17.60 -14.89
CA ASP A 19 22.38 -17.63 -13.70
C ASP A 19 21.34 -16.50 -13.71
N PRO A 20 20.04 -16.81 -13.76
CA PRO A 20 19.00 -15.80 -13.86
C PRO A 20 18.89 -14.91 -12.62
N LYS A 21 19.32 -15.37 -11.44
CA LYS A 21 19.35 -14.54 -10.22
C LYS A 21 20.46 -13.49 -10.28
N THR A 22 21.63 -13.88 -10.75
CA THR A 22 22.75 -12.98 -11.02
C THR A 22 22.36 -11.93 -12.05
N LEU A 23 21.67 -12.34 -13.12
CA LEU A 23 21.16 -11.43 -14.13
C LEU A 23 20.18 -10.40 -13.54
N ALA A 24 19.21 -10.85 -12.75
CA ALA A 24 18.25 -9.97 -12.09
C ALA A 24 18.92 -8.93 -11.16
N THR A 25 19.98 -9.31 -10.47
CA THR A 25 20.74 -8.43 -9.57
C THR A 25 21.50 -7.34 -10.33
N LEU A 26 22.17 -7.70 -11.43
CA LEU A 26 22.88 -6.72 -12.25
C LEU A 26 21.92 -5.74 -12.95
N LEU A 27 20.82 -6.25 -13.49
CA LEU A 27 19.80 -5.39 -14.09
C LEU A 27 19.17 -4.44 -13.06
N THR A 28 18.92 -4.92 -11.84
CA THR A 28 18.47 -4.06 -10.72
C THR A 28 19.46 -2.93 -10.47
N THR A 29 20.75 -3.25 -10.33
CA THR A 29 21.81 -2.26 -10.10
C THR A 29 21.89 -1.23 -11.23
N GLY A 30 21.86 -1.70 -12.48
CA GLY A 30 21.91 -0.82 -13.65
C GLY A 30 20.72 0.13 -13.75
N VAL A 31 19.49 -0.37 -13.52
CA VAL A 31 18.27 0.45 -13.59
C VAL A 31 18.20 1.45 -12.43
N GLN A 32 18.54 1.02 -11.21
CA GLN A 32 18.58 1.91 -10.05
C GLN A 32 19.59 3.04 -10.22
N GLY A 33 20.80 2.71 -10.69
CA GLY A 33 21.84 3.71 -10.94
C GLY A 33 21.48 4.67 -12.08
N ALA A 34 20.90 4.16 -13.18
CA ALA A 34 20.53 4.98 -14.34
C ALA A 34 19.35 5.92 -14.07
N LEU A 35 18.42 5.54 -13.18
CA LEU A 35 17.21 6.32 -12.87
C LEU A 35 17.28 7.01 -11.51
N ASN A 36 18.33 6.74 -10.72
CA ASN A 36 18.47 7.19 -9.35
C ASN A 36 17.22 6.88 -8.49
N ASP A 37 16.55 5.75 -8.76
CA ASP A 37 15.37 5.29 -8.02
C ASP A 37 15.66 3.90 -7.40
N PRO A 38 15.90 3.82 -6.08
CA PRO A 38 16.24 2.56 -5.40
C PRO A 38 15.05 1.61 -5.25
N ARG A 39 13.82 2.04 -5.59
CA ARG A 39 12.61 1.19 -5.48
C ARG A 39 12.45 0.26 -6.66
N LEU A 40 13.14 0.53 -7.77
CA LEU A 40 13.07 -0.30 -8.97
C LEU A 40 13.89 -1.57 -8.75
N THR A 41 13.23 -2.72 -8.87
CA THR A 41 13.84 -4.03 -8.65
C THR A 41 13.42 -4.97 -9.76
N ILE A 42 14.35 -5.80 -10.21
CA ILE A 42 14.10 -6.89 -11.16
C ILE A 42 14.34 -8.19 -10.40
N SER A 43 13.34 -9.07 -10.40
CA SER A 43 13.42 -10.38 -9.74
C SER A 43 13.18 -11.51 -10.73
N TYR A 44 13.83 -12.65 -10.48
CA TYR A 44 13.56 -13.90 -11.18
C TYR A 44 12.77 -14.83 -10.27
N GLU A 45 11.48 -14.99 -10.56
CA GLU A 45 10.56 -15.84 -9.80
C GLU A 45 9.95 -16.92 -10.71
N PRO A 46 10.57 -18.11 -10.81
CA PRO A 46 10.17 -19.14 -11.77
C PRO A 46 8.76 -19.72 -11.52
N ASN A 47 8.27 -19.60 -10.29
CA ASN A 47 6.94 -20.05 -9.86
C ASN A 47 6.09 -18.87 -9.35
N ALA A 48 6.28 -17.68 -9.94
CA ALA A 48 5.52 -16.50 -9.54
C ALA A 48 4.02 -16.77 -9.68
N VAL A 49 3.32 -16.84 -8.54
CA VAL A 49 1.86 -16.84 -8.51
C VAL A 49 1.44 -15.38 -8.61
N PRO A 50 0.70 -14.98 -9.66
CA PRO A 50 0.21 -13.61 -9.75
C PRO A 50 -0.52 -13.26 -8.46
N VAL A 51 -0.08 -12.20 -7.79
CA VAL A 51 -0.78 -11.69 -6.61
C VAL A 51 -2.15 -11.26 -7.10
N LYS A 52 -3.16 -12.09 -6.89
CA LYS A 52 -4.55 -11.68 -7.11
C LYS A 52 -4.77 -10.51 -6.17
N SER A 53 -5.04 -9.34 -6.74
CA SER A 53 -5.51 -8.19 -5.99
C SER A 53 -6.60 -8.70 -5.05
N PRO A 54 -6.49 -8.52 -3.72
CA PRO A 54 -7.52 -8.99 -2.81
C PRO A 54 -8.84 -8.44 -3.33
N GLY A 55 -9.72 -9.37 -3.74
CA GLY A 55 -11.00 -8.99 -4.34
C GLY A 55 -11.68 -8.01 -3.41
N ARG A 56 -12.32 -6.96 -3.97
CA ARG A 56 -12.97 -5.91 -3.19
C ARG A 56 -13.80 -6.57 -2.09
N LEU A 57 -13.35 -6.46 -0.84
CA LEU A 57 -14.07 -7.04 0.30
C LEU A 57 -15.40 -6.32 0.38
N ARG A 58 -16.48 -6.96 -0.11
CA ARG A 58 -17.85 -6.47 0.00
C ARG A 58 -18.30 -6.72 1.43
N LEU A 59 -17.85 -5.86 2.34
CA LEU A 59 -18.30 -5.87 3.73
C LEU A 59 -19.73 -5.32 3.78
N SER A 60 -20.59 -5.95 4.58
CA SER A 60 -21.90 -5.37 4.90
C SER A 60 -21.71 -4.05 5.66
N PRO A 61 -22.68 -3.11 5.61
CA PRO A 61 -22.59 -1.83 6.31
C PRO A 61 -22.25 -1.97 7.81
N GLU A 62 -22.82 -2.95 8.50
CA GLU A 62 -22.55 -3.23 9.91
C GLU A 62 -21.11 -3.69 10.16
N ARG A 63 -20.58 -4.56 9.29
CA ARG A 63 -19.20 -5.03 9.39
C ARG A 63 -18.19 -3.94 9.04
N LEU A 64 -18.52 -3.06 8.09
CA LEU A 64 -17.76 -1.85 7.82
C LEU A 64 -17.68 -0.98 9.06
N MET A 65 -18.83 -0.72 9.71
CA MET A 65 -18.89 0.09 10.92
C MET A 65 -18.02 -0.48 12.04
N LYS A 66 -18.13 -1.79 12.31
CA LYS A 66 -17.31 -2.46 13.33
C LYS A 66 -15.82 -2.39 13.02
N THR A 67 -15.44 -2.56 11.75
CA THR A 67 -14.03 -2.47 11.33
C THR A 67 -13.48 -1.07 11.56
N VAL A 68 -14.28 -0.05 11.24
CA VAL A 68 -13.90 1.36 11.38
C VAL A 68 -13.78 1.74 12.83
N LYS A 69 -14.80 1.43 13.66
CA LYS A 69 -14.78 1.65 15.10
C LYS A 69 -13.57 1.01 15.78
N ASN A 70 -13.21 -0.20 15.37
CA ASN A 70 -12.05 -0.90 15.93
C ASN A 70 -10.70 -0.37 15.42
N SER A 71 -10.68 0.31 14.28
CA SER A 71 -9.46 0.85 13.67
C SER A 71 -9.15 2.30 14.06
N VAL A 72 -10.08 2.99 14.73
CA VAL A 72 -9.95 4.39 15.11
C VAL A 72 -10.06 4.52 16.63
N LYS A 73 -9.10 5.19 17.25
CA LYS A 73 -9.13 5.56 18.67
C LYS A 73 -9.00 7.06 18.79
N PHE A 74 -9.90 7.69 19.54
CA PHE A 74 -9.81 9.11 19.88
C PHE A 74 -9.77 9.29 21.39
N GLU A 75 -8.80 10.04 21.89
CA GLU A 75 -8.65 10.36 23.31
C GLU A 75 -8.30 11.85 23.47
N LEU A 76 -8.87 12.51 24.48
CA LEU A 76 -8.42 13.83 24.91
C LEU A 76 -7.47 13.63 26.10
N LEU A 77 -6.18 13.89 25.87
CA LEU A 77 -5.15 13.81 26.88
C LEU A 77 -5.11 15.09 27.72
N GLU A 78 -4.30 15.07 28.77
CA GLU A 78 -4.04 16.24 29.62
C GLU A 78 -3.60 17.46 28.79
N ASN A 79 -3.86 18.66 29.32
CA ASN A 79 -3.53 19.92 28.67
C ASN A 79 -4.24 20.13 27.32
N ASN A 80 -5.42 19.54 27.13
CA ASN A 80 -6.24 19.69 25.91
C ASN A 80 -5.54 19.18 24.64
N VAL A 81 -4.81 18.06 24.75
CA VAL A 81 -4.13 17.44 23.60
C VAL A 81 -4.98 16.31 23.02
N GLY A 82 -5.42 16.45 21.78
CA GLY A 82 -6.15 15.39 21.07
C GLY A 82 -5.23 14.30 20.53
N TYR A 83 -5.52 13.04 20.86
CA TYR A 83 -4.84 11.86 20.31
C TYR A 83 -5.78 11.11 19.37
N LEU A 84 -5.33 10.88 18.13
CA LEU A 84 -6.04 10.10 17.12
C LEU A 84 -5.14 8.97 16.63
N ARG A 85 -5.52 7.72 16.89
CA ARG A 85 -4.89 6.54 16.30
C ARG A 85 -5.77 6.01 15.17
N MET A 86 -5.18 5.78 14.00
CA MET A 86 -5.84 5.10 12.89
C MET A 86 -4.96 3.94 12.43
N ASP A 87 -5.45 2.73 12.59
CA ASP A 87 -4.70 1.52 12.24
C ASP A 87 -4.74 1.22 10.73
N ARG A 88 -5.70 1.82 9.99
CA ARG A 88 -5.88 1.66 8.54
C ARG A 88 -6.37 2.94 7.89
N VAL A 89 -5.82 3.25 6.72
CA VAL A 89 -6.32 4.35 5.86
C VAL A 89 -7.48 3.83 5.02
N MET A 90 -8.61 4.54 5.05
CA MET A 90 -9.79 4.19 4.28
C MET A 90 -9.74 4.80 2.89
N GLY A 91 -10.16 4.03 1.88
CA GLY A 91 -10.39 4.58 0.54
C GLY A 91 -11.59 5.52 0.49
N LYS A 92 -11.63 6.41 -0.51
CA LYS A 92 -12.65 7.47 -0.68
C LYS A 92 -14.10 6.96 -0.53
N GLU A 93 -14.46 5.89 -1.21
CA GLU A 93 -15.81 5.31 -1.15
C GLU A 93 -16.18 4.82 0.25
N GLY A 94 -15.23 4.27 1.00
CA GLY A 94 -15.44 3.84 2.38
C GLY A 94 -15.71 5.02 3.30
N ALA A 95 -14.96 6.10 3.13
CA ALA A 95 -15.17 7.35 3.86
C ALA A 95 -16.54 7.98 3.54
N GLU A 96 -16.95 8.01 2.27
CA GLU A 96 -18.25 8.54 1.85
C GLU A 96 -19.42 7.73 2.44
N LYS A 97 -19.32 6.40 2.46
CA LYS A 97 -20.35 5.53 3.08
C LYS A 97 -20.47 5.75 4.58
N LEU A 98 -19.35 6.01 5.26
CA LEU A 98 -19.36 6.32 6.68
C LEU A 98 -19.96 7.69 6.95
N ALA A 99 -19.56 8.72 6.20
CA ALA A 99 -20.14 10.05 6.32
C ALA A 99 -21.67 10.03 6.12
N HIS A 100 -22.14 9.27 5.13
CA HIS A 100 -23.57 9.06 4.87
C HIS A 100 -24.29 8.25 5.95
N PHE A 101 -23.59 7.36 6.65
CA PHE A 101 -24.16 6.64 7.79
C PHE A 101 -24.27 7.56 9.01
N SER A 102 -23.19 8.29 9.32
CA SER A 102 -23.13 9.24 10.43
C SER A 102 -24.09 10.43 10.27
N SER A 103 -24.51 10.78 9.06
CA SER A 103 -25.54 11.80 8.83
C SER A 103 -26.98 11.29 9.00
N ARG A 104 -27.19 9.97 8.98
CA ARG A 104 -28.51 9.31 9.17
C ARG A 104 -28.77 8.92 10.61
N THR A 105 -27.74 8.58 11.37
CA THR A 105 -27.83 8.38 12.82
C THR A 105 -27.56 9.71 13.50
N SER A 106 -28.50 10.24 14.30
CA SER A 106 -28.29 11.47 15.08
C SER A 106 -26.90 11.48 15.72
N GLY A 107 -26.15 12.56 15.49
CA GLY A 107 -24.71 12.70 15.74
C GLY A 107 -24.22 12.53 17.19
N THR A 108 -25.06 12.02 18.09
CA THR A 108 -24.77 11.76 19.49
C THR A 108 -24.29 10.32 19.75
N GLU A 109 -24.68 9.30 18.97
CA GLU A 109 -24.34 7.90 19.30
C GLU A 109 -22.95 7.45 18.84
N PHE A 110 -22.33 8.13 17.86
CA PHE A 110 -21.01 7.75 17.36
C PHE A 110 -19.90 8.09 18.36
N PHE A 111 -20.09 9.17 19.12
CA PHE A 111 -19.12 9.68 20.10
C PHE A 111 -19.44 9.24 21.55
N GLN A 112 -20.66 8.77 21.85
CA GLN A 112 -21.06 8.40 23.21
C GLN A 112 -20.80 6.95 23.63
N LEU A 113 -20.20 6.11 22.77
CA LEU A 113 -19.88 4.71 23.12
C LEU A 113 -18.36 4.45 23.26
N GLN A 114 -17.60 5.47 23.66
CA GLN A 114 -16.16 5.39 23.95
C GLN A 114 -15.84 5.38 25.46
N HIS A 115 -16.83 5.07 26.33
CA HIS A 115 -16.61 4.77 27.74
C HIS A 115 -16.90 3.29 28.03
#